data_AF-A0A9D1DTM1-F1
#
_entry.id   AF-A0A9D1DTM1-F1
#
_cell.length_a   1.000
_cell.length_b   1.000
_cell.length_c   1.000
_cell.angle_alpha   90.00
_cell.angle_beta   90.00
_cell.angle_gamma   90.00
#
_symmetry.space_group_name_H-M   'P 1'
#
loop_
_entity.id
_entity.type
_entity.pdbx_description
1 polymer ?
#
loop_
_entity_poly.entity_id
_entity_poly.type
_entity_poly.pdbx_seq_one_letter_code
_entity_poly.pdbx_strand_id
1 'polypeptide(L)'
;MNEFEEILKEQNNEKKKNMIEQRLIILNSQAEQNKEIGVNTTHQGFISSTDSLEFSSVFIMSNLDEPLPSKYTMKSQDYIYEYINYLNKNNITDINKAILAISPFLKKYFGVGKNGNNKNNREVAFDNMGMQLSEIRQTSEQLYQEYYNKWFDIAIFKDNSIAECTEYAALTQNILTFMGFNSYYISGYFSTKNTEEAHAFNLVQTTKEKYFLIDSANPTTIFDEKGNIIAARTQSCIISEEQFKDAISGEGFEIELNVCNYQKINGTIQPIDKDIWKYQTKKKIYKEEKNINNIY
;
A
#
# COMPACT_ATOMS: atom_id res chain seq x y z
N MET A 1 16.63 -19.17 -10.97
CA MET A 1 15.32 -18.59 -11.34
C MET A 1 14.67 -18.17 -10.03
N ASN A 2 14.09 -16.97 -9.94
CA ASN A 2 13.46 -16.55 -8.69
C ASN A 2 12.18 -17.40 -8.51
N GLU A 3 11.92 -17.90 -7.30
CA GLU A 3 10.74 -18.74 -6.97
C GLU A 3 9.42 -18.11 -7.44
N PHE A 4 9.33 -16.77 -7.42
CA PHE A 4 8.18 -16.05 -7.99
C PHE A 4 7.99 -16.28 -9.50
N GLU A 5 9.07 -16.31 -10.28
CA GLU A 5 8.99 -16.57 -11.73
C GLU A 5 8.56 -18.01 -12.03
N GLU A 6 8.92 -18.95 -11.15
CA GLU A 6 8.44 -20.34 -11.22
C GLU A 6 6.94 -20.41 -10.99
N ILE A 7 6.43 -19.70 -9.98
CA ILE A 7 4.98 -19.59 -9.70
C ILE A 7 4.24 -19.01 -10.91
N LEU A 8 4.78 -17.96 -11.55
CA LEU A 8 4.14 -17.36 -12.73
C LEU A 8 4.09 -18.31 -13.93
N LYS A 9 5.10 -19.15 -14.13
CA LYS A 9 5.18 -20.07 -15.27
C LYS A 9 4.38 -21.35 -15.07
N GLU A 10 4.07 -21.72 -13.84
CA GLU A 10 3.31 -22.93 -13.52
C GLU A 10 1.92 -22.90 -14.17
N GLN A 11 1.54 -23.97 -14.87
CA GLN A 11 0.27 -24.08 -15.59
C GLN A 11 -0.75 -24.93 -14.82
N ASN A 12 -0.29 -25.80 -13.93
CA ASN A 12 -1.16 -26.57 -13.06
C ASN A 12 -1.62 -25.70 -11.88
N ASN A 13 -2.93 -25.41 -11.84
CA ASN A 13 -3.53 -24.54 -10.83
C ASN A 13 -3.36 -25.03 -9.40
N GLU A 14 -3.46 -26.35 -9.16
CA GLU A 14 -3.31 -26.93 -7.83
C GLU A 14 -1.86 -26.83 -7.35
N LYS A 15 -0.90 -27.17 -8.24
CA LYS A 15 0.53 -27.02 -7.94
C LYS A 15 0.90 -25.55 -7.70
N LYS A 16 0.41 -24.62 -8.52
CA LYS A 16 0.60 -23.19 -8.34
C LYS A 16 0.06 -22.71 -7.00
N LYS A 17 -1.15 -23.13 -6.64
CA LYS A 17 -1.76 -22.81 -5.35
C LYS A 17 -0.88 -23.29 -4.20
N ASN A 18 -0.41 -24.54 -4.24
CA ASN A 18 0.46 -25.10 -3.22
C ASN A 18 1.80 -24.34 -3.12
N MET A 19 2.39 -23.92 -4.23
CA MET A 19 3.62 -23.11 -4.22
C MET A 19 3.39 -21.75 -3.55
N ILE A 20 2.26 -21.09 -3.85
CA ILE A 20 1.90 -19.82 -3.19
C ILE A 20 1.69 -20.04 -1.69
N GLU A 21 0.95 -21.07 -1.28
CA GLU A 21 0.70 -21.41 0.13
C GLU A 21 1.99 -21.67 0.90
N GLN A 22 2.88 -22.51 0.35
CA GLN A 22 4.17 -22.82 0.96
C GLN A 22 5.01 -21.56 1.16
N ARG A 23 5.04 -20.69 0.15
CA ARG A 23 5.78 -19.43 0.22
C ARG A 23 5.19 -18.48 1.26
N LEU A 24 3.87 -18.35 1.35
CA LEU A 24 3.21 -17.55 2.38
C LEU A 24 3.50 -18.09 3.79
N ILE A 25 3.48 -19.41 3.99
CA ILE A 25 3.84 -20.04 5.28
C ILE A 25 5.27 -19.67 5.67
N ILE A 26 6.22 -19.80 4.74
CA ILE A 26 7.63 -19.45 4.98
C ILE A 26 7.75 -17.97 5.35
N LEU A 27 7.15 -17.07 4.56
CA LEU A 27 7.22 -15.62 4.80
C LEU A 27 6.61 -15.22 6.15
N ASN A 28 5.44 -15.74 6.52
CA ASN A 28 4.84 -15.48 7.84
C ASN A 28 5.71 -16.02 8.99
N SER A 29 6.40 -17.15 8.79
CA SER A 29 7.28 -17.73 9.81
C SER A 29 8.59 -16.97 10.01
N GLN A 30 9.04 -16.24 8.97
CA GLN A 30 10.28 -15.46 8.96
C GLN A 30 10.04 -13.98 9.30
N ALA A 31 8.81 -13.50 9.14
CA ALA A 31 8.41 -12.15 9.51
C ALA A 31 8.60 -11.92 11.01
N GLU A 32 8.91 -10.68 11.37
CA GLU A 32 8.68 -10.24 12.75
C GLU A 32 7.16 -10.37 13.04
N GLN A 33 6.80 -10.76 14.26
CA GLN A 33 5.40 -11.05 14.60
C GLN A 33 4.87 -10.13 15.68
N ASN A 34 3.56 -9.87 15.62
CA ASN A 34 2.81 -9.07 16.58
C ASN A 34 3.31 -7.62 16.61
N LYS A 35 3.69 -7.09 15.45
CA LYS A 35 4.04 -5.69 15.28
C LYS A 35 2.80 -4.84 15.10
N GLU A 36 2.89 -3.64 15.62
CA GLU A 36 1.93 -2.57 15.38
C GLU A 36 2.57 -1.60 14.39
N ILE A 37 1.97 -1.49 13.20
CA ILE A 37 2.46 -0.65 12.12
C ILE A 37 1.55 0.58 12.06
N GLY A 38 2.09 1.72 12.47
CA GLY A 38 1.37 2.99 12.56
C GLY A 38 2.06 4.15 11.84
N VAL A 39 1.71 5.36 12.24
CA VAL A 39 2.31 6.59 11.68
C VAL A 39 3.79 6.72 12.08
N ASN A 40 4.66 7.07 11.12
CA ASN A 40 6.12 7.17 11.30
C ASN A 40 6.81 5.82 11.58
N THR A 41 6.23 4.71 11.12
CA THR A 41 6.80 3.37 11.29
C THR A 41 7.55 2.93 10.04
N THR A 42 8.70 2.27 10.25
CA THR A 42 9.41 1.51 9.22
C THR A 42 9.24 0.04 9.52
N HIS A 43 8.80 -0.76 8.54
CA HIS A 43 8.66 -2.20 8.68
C HIS A 43 9.38 -2.92 7.53
N GLN A 44 10.37 -3.75 7.86
CA GLN A 44 11.13 -4.51 6.87
C GLN A 44 10.47 -5.86 6.59
N GLY A 45 10.43 -6.26 5.32
CA GLY A 45 9.97 -7.58 4.91
C GLY A 45 8.46 -7.77 5.06
N PHE A 46 8.04 -9.03 5.09
CA PHE A 46 6.62 -9.40 5.02
C PHE A 46 5.90 -8.97 6.29
N ILE A 47 4.76 -8.28 6.15
CA ILE A 47 3.83 -7.97 7.24
C ILE A 47 3.03 -9.23 7.54
N SER A 48 3.27 -9.80 8.72
CA SER A 48 2.70 -11.07 9.17
C SER A 48 1.17 -11.00 9.30
N SER A 49 0.51 -12.15 9.14
CA SER A 49 -0.90 -12.33 9.48
C SER A 49 -1.26 -11.99 10.93
N THR A 50 -0.26 -11.98 11.82
CA THR A 50 -0.41 -11.62 13.24
C THR A 50 -0.08 -10.16 13.53
N ASP A 51 0.40 -9.41 12.54
CA ASP A 51 0.64 -7.97 12.68
C ASP A 51 -0.66 -7.19 12.53
N SER A 52 -0.62 -5.96 13.06
CA SER A 52 -1.73 -5.03 12.99
C SER A 52 -1.30 -3.70 12.41
N LEU A 53 -2.19 -3.08 11.63
CA LEU A 53 -2.01 -1.76 11.08
C LEU A 53 -2.96 -0.79 11.75
N GLU A 54 -2.47 0.39 12.09
CA GLU A 54 -3.30 1.48 12.58
C GLU A 54 -4.11 2.10 11.45
N PHE A 55 -5.37 2.42 11.73
CA PHE A 55 -6.14 3.25 10.83
C PHE A 55 -5.52 4.67 10.75
N SER A 56 -5.49 5.25 9.55
CA SER A 56 -5.05 6.63 9.30
C SER A 56 -5.86 7.68 10.08
N SER A 57 -7.08 7.33 10.51
CA SER A 57 -7.97 8.15 11.32
C SER A 57 -8.57 7.33 12.47
N VAL A 58 -8.63 7.93 13.66
CA VAL A 58 -9.32 7.34 14.82
C VAL A 58 -10.83 7.46 14.59
N PHE A 59 -11.52 6.33 14.44
CA PHE A 59 -12.97 6.31 14.32
C PHE A 59 -13.61 6.26 15.70
N ILE A 60 -14.23 7.38 16.11
CA ILE A 60 -15.11 7.40 17.28
C ILE A 60 -16.53 7.29 16.76
N MET A 61 -17.10 6.10 16.89
CA MET A 61 -18.52 5.93 16.59
C MET A 61 -19.34 6.39 17.78
N SER A 62 -20.27 7.31 17.52
CA SER A 62 -21.14 7.93 18.53
C SER A 62 -22.13 6.94 19.19
N ASN A 63 -22.29 5.73 18.65
CA ASN A 63 -23.34 4.76 19.03
C ASN A 63 -22.82 3.42 19.56
N LEU A 64 -21.51 3.29 19.84
CA LEU A 64 -20.95 2.14 20.53
C LEU A 64 -20.42 2.60 21.90
N ASP A 65 -20.77 1.88 22.97
CA ASP A 65 -20.24 2.14 24.33
C ASP A 65 -18.73 1.88 24.43
N GLU A 66 -18.14 1.21 23.42
CA GLU A 66 -16.72 0.93 23.30
C GLU A 66 -16.18 1.51 21.98
N PRO A 67 -15.00 2.17 21.98
CA PRO A 67 -14.38 2.64 20.75
C PRO A 67 -14.06 1.46 19.84
N LEU A 68 -14.22 1.65 18.51
CA LEU A 68 -13.71 0.67 17.56
C LEU A 68 -12.19 0.51 17.76
N PRO A 69 -11.64 -0.69 17.52
CA PRO A 69 -10.22 -0.89 17.37
C PRO A 69 -9.61 0.18 16.48
N SER A 70 -8.55 0.83 16.97
CA SER A 70 -7.73 1.72 16.16
C SER A 70 -6.87 0.96 15.13
N LYS A 71 -7.03 -0.37 15.06
CA LYS A 71 -6.16 -1.29 14.31
C LYS A 71 -6.94 -2.39 13.61
N TYR A 72 -6.39 -2.91 12.53
CA TYR A 72 -6.86 -4.09 11.81
C TYR A 72 -5.70 -5.03 11.47
N THR A 73 -5.99 -6.30 11.22
CA THR A 73 -5.00 -7.36 10.98
C THR A 73 -4.72 -7.62 9.50
N MET A 74 -3.67 -8.37 9.20
CA MET A 74 -3.30 -8.82 7.84
C MET A 74 -3.55 -10.33 7.64
N LYS A 75 -4.57 -10.88 8.31
CA LYS A 75 -4.87 -12.32 8.29
C LYS A 75 -5.24 -12.80 6.89
N SER A 76 -6.06 -12.04 6.18
CA SER A 76 -6.43 -12.38 4.80
C SER A 76 -5.27 -12.12 3.86
N GLN A 77 -4.86 -13.15 3.10
CA GLN A 77 -3.74 -13.10 2.14
C GLN A 77 -4.16 -13.44 0.70
N ASP A 78 -5.48 -13.53 0.44
CA ASP A 78 -6.04 -13.88 -0.88
C ASP A 78 -5.60 -12.95 -2.01
N TYR A 79 -5.28 -11.68 -1.69
CA TYR A 79 -4.78 -10.71 -2.65
C TYR A 79 -3.50 -11.16 -3.37
N ILE A 80 -2.68 -12.03 -2.77
CA ILE A 80 -1.50 -12.59 -3.44
C ILE A 80 -1.91 -13.51 -4.59
N TYR A 81 -2.89 -14.40 -4.37
CA TYR A 81 -3.44 -15.26 -5.42
C TYR A 81 -4.10 -14.43 -6.52
N GLU A 82 -4.88 -13.42 -6.12
CA GLU A 82 -5.56 -12.53 -7.05
C GLU A 82 -4.58 -11.72 -7.89
N TYR A 83 -3.46 -11.28 -7.31
CA TYR A 83 -2.39 -10.61 -8.01
C TYR A 83 -1.70 -11.53 -9.03
N ILE A 84 -1.35 -12.76 -8.65
CA ILE A 84 -0.78 -13.75 -9.58
C ILE A 84 -1.77 -14.03 -10.74
N ASN A 85 -3.06 -14.18 -10.42
CA ASN A 85 -4.09 -14.37 -11.44
C ASN A 85 -4.24 -13.13 -12.35
N TYR A 86 -4.13 -11.93 -11.78
CA TYR A 86 -4.11 -10.69 -12.53
C TYR A 86 -2.94 -10.63 -13.51
N LEU A 87 -1.73 -11.01 -13.08
CA LEU A 87 -0.56 -11.07 -13.96
C LEU A 87 -0.75 -12.07 -15.09
N ASN A 88 -1.22 -13.29 -14.78
CA ASN A 88 -1.48 -14.34 -15.77
C ASN A 88 -2.51 -13.90 -16.81
N LYS A 89 -3.63 -13.31 -16.38
CA LYS A 89 -4.68 -12.79 -17.29
C LYS A 89 -4.16 -11.73 -18.25
N ASN A 90 -3.15 -10.96 -17.84
CA ASN A 90 -2.55 -9.90 -18.64
C ASN A 90 -1.26 -10.34 -19.35
N ASN A 91 -0.92 -11.63 -19.35
CA ASN A 91 0.30 -12.18 -19.93
C ASN A 91 1.59 -11.50 -19.41
N ILE A 92 1.61 -11.14 -18.12
CA ILE A 92 2.76 -10.51 -17.48
C ILE A 92 3.62 -11.59 -16.83
N THR A 93 4.74 -11.90 -17.45
CA THR A 93 5.72 -12.89 -16.96
C THR A 93 7.06 -12.28 -16.55
N ASP A 94 7.27 -10.98 -16.84
CA ASP A 94 8.48 -10.25 -16.48
C ASP A 94 8.31 -9.56 -15.13
N ILE A 95 9.33 -9.68 -14.27
CA ILE A 95 9.27 -9.18 -12.89
C ILE A 95 9.15 -7.65 -12.82
N ASN A 96 9.77 -6.91 -13.75
CA ASN A 96 9.69 -5.44 -13.77
C ASN A 96 8.28 -5.01 -14.17
N LYS A 97 7.69 -5.65 -15.18
CA LYS A 97 6.29 -5.44 -15.56
C LYS A 97 5.32 -5.83 -14.44
N ALA A 98 5.65 -6.86 -13.66
CA ALA A 98 4.86 -7.22 -12.49
C ALA A 98 4.87 -6.08 -11.46
N ILE A 99 6.03 -5.53 -11.07
CA ILE A 99 6.09 -4.37 -10.15
C ILE A 99 5.21 -3.20 -10.64
N LEU A 100 5.31 -2.88 -11.93
CA LEU A 100 4.51 -1.81 -12.55
C LEU A 100 2.99 -2.10 -12.54
N ALA A 101 2.60 -3.37 -12.44
CA ALA A 101 1.22 -3.82 -12.40
C ALA A 101 0.60 -3.83 -11.00
N ILE A 102 1.37 -3.59 -9.92
CA ILE A 102 0.86 -3.59 -8.54
C ILE A 102 -0.26 -2.55 -8.38
N SER A 103 -0.05 -1.29 -8.77
CA SER A 103 -1.05 -0.24 -8.58
C SER A 103 -2.35 -0.46 -9.36
N PRO A 104 -2.33 -0.78 -10.67
CA PRO A 104 -3.57 -1.09 -11.38
C PRO A 104 -4.26 -2.34 -10.84
N PHE A 105 -3.52 -3.33 -10.32
CA PHE A 105 -4.11 -4.44 -9.58
C PHE A 105 -4.79 -3.96 -8.29
N LEU A 106 -4.11 -3.21 -7.42
CA LEU A 106 -4.64 -2.76 -6.14
C LEU A 106 -5.85 -1.84 -6.30
N LYS A 107 -5.81 -0.93 -7.28
CA LYS A 107 -6.96 -0.09 -7.64
C LYS A 107 -8.18 -0.93 -8.03
N LYS A 108 -7.97 -2.05 -8.71
CA LYS A 108 -9.05 -2.99 -9.03
C LYS A 108 -9.49 -3.79 -7.81
N TYR A 109 -8.55 -4.27 -7.00
CA TYR A 109 -8.80 -5.09 -5.81
C TYR A 109 -9.60 -4.35 -4.74
N PHE A 110 -9.23 -3.10 -4.45
CA PHE A 110 -9.96 -2.25 -3.52
C PHE A 110 -11.24 -1.65 -4.12
N GLY A 111 -11.40 -1.72 -5.43
CA GLY A 111 -12.52 -1.14 -6.17
C GLY A 111 -12.28 0.33 -6.53
N VAL A 112 -13.00 0.75 -7.58
CA VAL A 112 -13.08 2.15 -8.01
C VAL A 112 -14.49 2.63 -7.63
N GLY A 113 -14.60 3.78 -6.94
CA GLY A 113 -15.88 4.36 -6.58
C GLY A 113 -16.82 4.38 -7.79
N LYS A 114 -18.04 3.84 -7.64
CA LYS A 114 -18.90 3.38 -8.75
C LYS A 114 -19.24 4.44 -9.81
N ASN A 115 -18.93 5.72 -9.63
CA ASN A 115 -19.29 6.80 -10.55
C ASN A 115 -18.18 7.81 -10.86
N GLY A 116 -16.89 7.52 -10.57
CA GLY A 116 -15.80 8.49 -10.80
C GLY A 116 -15.85 9.77 -9.95
N ASN A 117 -16.98 10.01 -9.27
CA ASN A 117 -17.19 10.99 -8.23
C ASN A 117 -17.67 10.26 -6.97
N ASN A 118 -17.08 10.65 -5.84
CA ASN A 118 -17.19 10.09 -4.50
C ASN A 118 -16.32 8.84 -4.29
N LYS A 119 -15.14 9.07 -3.71
CA LYS A 119 -14.66 8.21 -2.61
C LYS A 119 -15.90 7.90 -1.76
N ASN A 120 -16.22 6.62 -1.53
CA ASN A 120 -17.09 6.34 -0.39
C ASN A 120 -16.41 7.05 0.79
N ASN A 121 -17.12 7.95 1.48
CA ASN A 121 -16.50 8.59 2.62
C ASN A 121 -16.12 7.46 3.59
N ARG A 122 -14.82 7.23 3.77
CA ARG A 122 -14.26 6.15 4.59
C ARG A 122 -14.90 6.18 5.97
N GLU A 123 -15.10 7.39 6.52
CA GLU A 123 -15.81 7.63 7.77
C GLU A 123 -17.24 7.10 7.72
N VAL A 124 -18.02 7.45 6.70
CA VAL A 124 -19.41 6.98 6.53
C VAL A 124 -19.47 5.46 6.37
N ALA A 125 -18.51 4.85 5.68
CA ALA A 125 -18.44 3.40 5.55
C ALA A 125 -18.20 2.73 6.92
N PHE A 126 -17.26 3.25 7.71
CA PHE A 126 -16.99 2.74 9.05
C PHE A 126 -18.14 3.01 10.03
N ASP A 127 -18.82 4.15 9.92
CA ASP A 127 -20.02 4.46 10.72
C ASP A 127 -21.17 3.50 10.40
N ASN A 128 -21.44 3.23 9.13
CA ASN A 128 -22.46 2.25 8.73
C ASN A 128 -22.10 0.84 9.19
N MET A 129 -20.81 0.51 9.14
CA MET A 129 -20.28 -0.72 9.69
C MET A 129 -20.59 -0.78 11.18
N GLY A 130 -20.04 0.06 12.06
CA GLY A 130 -20.27 -0.19 13.49
C GLY A 130 -21.73 -0.07 13.96
N MET A 131 -22.62 0.60 13.22
CA MET A 131 -24.06 0.50 13.45
C MET A 131 -24.55 -0.94 13.28
N GLN A 132 -24.18 -1.60 12.18
CA GLN A 132 -24.48 -3.02 11.95
C GLN A 132 -23.85 -3.92 13.04
N LEU A 133 -22.62 -3.65 13.50
CA LEU A 133 -22.05 -4.43 14.61
C LEU A 133 -22.83 -4.24 15.92
N SER A 134 -23.28 -3.03 16.21
CA SER A 134 -24.10 -2.74 17.40
C SER A 134 -25.42 -3.50 17.37
N GLU A 135 -26.09 -3.55 16.20
CA GLU A 135 -27.30 -4.33 15.99
C GLU A 135 -27.04 -5.84 16.15
N ILE A 136 -25.96 -6.36 15.57
CA ILE A 136 -25.61 -7.78 15.67
C ILE A 136 -25.30 -8.17 17.12
N ARG A 137 -24.57 -7.33 17.89
CA ARG A 137 -24.24 -7.58 19.30
C ARG A 137 -25.48 -7.81 20.16
N GLN A 138 -26.57 -7.09 19.89
CA GLN A 138 -27.83 -7.23 20.61
C GLN A 138 -28.56 -8.55 20.30
N THR A 139 -28.22 -9.21 19.19
CA THR A 139 -28.92 -10.41 18.71
C THR A 139 -28.14 -11.70 18.91
N SER A 140 -26.80 -11.67 18.78
CA SER A 140 -25.95 -12.86 18.92
C SER A 140 -24.48 -12.48 19.14
N GLU A 141 -23.93 -12.90 20.29
CA GLU A 141 -22.50 -12.74 20.59
C GLU A 141 -21.62 -13.51 19.59
N GLN A 142 -22.05 -14.70 19.16
CA GLN A 142 -21.29 -15.48 18.18
C GLN A 142 -21.19 -14.74 16.84
N LEU A 143 -22.32 -14.23 16.32
CA LEU A 143 -22.32 -13.45 15.08
C LEU A 143 -21.53 -12.16 15.24
N TYR A 144 -21.60 -11.51 16.40
CA TYR A 144 -20.80 -10.33 16.70
C TYR A 144 -19.30 -10.62 16.56
N GLN A 145 -18.82 -11.71 17.18
CA GLN A 145 -17.40 -12.09 17.08
C GLN A 145 -16.98 -12.47 15.65
N GLU A 146 -17.84 -13.14 14.88
CA GLU A 146 -17.57 -13.45 13.47
C GLU A 146 -17.43 -12.18 12.62
N TYR A 147 -18.36 -11.22 12.77
CA TYR A 147 -18.31 -9.95 12.04
C TYR A 147 -17.15 -9.05 12.50
N TYR A 148 -16.90 -8.99 13.81
CA TYR A 148 -15.80 -8.24 14.40
C TYR A 148 -14.47 -8.72 13.80
N ASN A 149 -14.21 -10.03 13.82
CA ASN A 149 -12.98 -10.60 13.25
C ASN A 149 -12.83 -10.31 11.75
N LYS A 150 -13.94 -10.27 11.00
CA LYS A 150 -13.94 -9.97 9.57
C LYS A 150 -13.66 -8.50 9.27
N TRP A 151 -14.11 -7.59 10.14
CA TRP A 151 -13.98 -6.14 9.90
C TRP A 151 -12.64 -5.58 10.35
N PHE A 152 -12.00 -6.19 11.33
CA PHE A 152 -10.63 -5.84 11.74
C PHE A 152 -9.60 -6.70 11.02
N ASP A 153 -9.78 -6.82 9.70
CA ASP A 153 -8.86 -7.47 8.77
C ASP A 153 -8.80 -6.70 7.45
N ILE A 154 -7.64 -6.71 6.80
CA ILE A 154 -7.36 -6.01 5.53
C ILE A 154 -8.36 -6.35 4.41
N ALA A 155 -9.03 -7.50 4.46
CA ALA A 155 -10.06 -7.85 3.48
C ALA A 155 -11.27 -6.90 3.48
N ILE A 156 -11.50 -6.13 4.56
CA ILE A 156 -12.60 -5.16 4.63
C ILE A 156 -12.51 -4.09 3.53
N PHE A 157 -11.29 -3.78 3.07
CA PHE A 157 -11.07 -2.76 2.05
C PHE A 157 -11.36 -3.23 0.62
N LYS A 158 -11.42 -4.55 0.40
CA LYS A 158 -11.68 -5.15 -0.91
C LYS A 158 -13.05 -4.71 -1.45
N ASP A 159 -13.08 -4.25 -2.69
CA ASP A 159 -14.29 -3.78 -3.40
C ASP A 159 -15.08 -2.63 -2.73
N ASN A 160 -14.57 -2.04 -1.65
CA ASN A 160 -15.27 -1.00 -0.88
C ASN A 160 -14.86 0.43 -1.25
N SER A 161 -13.78 0.62 -2.02
CA SER A 161 -13.27 1.94 -2.45
C SER A 161 -12.97 2.90 -1.30
N ILE A 162 -12.57 2.36 -0.14
CA ILE A 162 -12.23 3.09 1.09
C ILE A 162 -10.76 2.93 1.50
N ALA A 163 -9.97 2.20 0.72
CA ALA A 163 -8.53 2.01 0.95
C ALA A 163 -7.75 3.30 0.67
N GLU A 164 -6.75 3.58 1.49
CA GLU A 164 -5.86 4.75 1.43
C GLU A 164 -4.39 4.31 1.37
N CYS A 165 -3.45 5.27 1.45
CA CYS A 165 -2.02 5.01 1.28
C CYS A 165 -1.48 3.89 2.17
N THR A 166 -1.95 3.78 3.42
CA THR A 166 -1.61 2.69 4.36
C THR A 166 -1.91 1.31 3.78
N GLU A 167 -3.15 1.08 3.32
CA GLU A 167 -3.55 -0.24 2.80
C GLU A 167 -2.85 -0.56 1.48
N TYR A 168 -2.66 0.44 0.61
CA TYR A 168 -1.92 0.27 -0.64
C TYR A 168 -0.46 -0.13 -0.38
N ALA A 169 0.23 0.59 0.50
CA ALA A 169 1.62 0.31 0.85
C ALA A 169 1.77 -1.04 1.59
N ALA A 170 0.80 -1.43 2.42
CA ALA A 170 0.81 -2.72 3.12
C ALA A 170 0.68 -3.92 2.17
N LEU A 171 -0.29 -3.88 1.25
CA LEU A 171 -0.41 -4.94 0.24
C LEU A 171 0.78 -4.95 -0.72
N THR A 172 1.29 -3.77 -1.07
CA THR A 172 2.51 -3.64 -1.89
C THR A 172 3.73 -4.25 -1.20
N GLN A 173 3.88 -4.02 0.11
CA GLN A 173 4.96 -4.59 0.92
C GLN A 173 4.95 -6.12 0.85
N ASN A 174 3.79 -6.73 1.06
CA ASN A 174 3.63 -8.18 1.03
C ASN A 174 3.80 -8.74 -0.37
N ILE A 175 3.30 -8.06 -1.41
CA ILE A 175 3.52 -8.45 -2.81
C ILE A 175 5.00 -8.40 -3.17
N LEU A 176 5.72 -7.31 -2.86
CA LEU A 176 7.14 -7.16 -3.16
C LEU A 176 8.00 -8.19 -2.42
N THR A 177 7.72 -8.42 -1.14
CA THR A 177 8.42 -9.45 -0.37
C THR A 177 8.10 -10.85 -0.91
N PHE A 178 6.84 -11.11 -1.31
CA PHE A 178 6.47 -12.34 -2.00
C PHE A 178 7.20 -12.49 -3.34
N MET A 179 7.47 -11.41 -4.05
CA MET A 179 8.31 -11.44 -5.26
C MET A 179 9.80 -11.69 -4.97
N GLY A 180 10.21 -11.73 -3.69
CA GLY A 180 11.59 -11.97 -3.26
C GLY A 180 12.44 -10.72 -3.10
N PHE A 181 11.82 -9.53 -3.07
CA PHE A 181 12.54 -8.28 -2.85
C PHE A 181 12.78 -8.01 -1.37
N ASN A 182 13.95 -7.46 -1.03
CA ASN A 182 14.15 -6.81 0.27
C ASN A 182 13.42 -5.47 0.22
N SER A 183 12.27 -5.40 0.87
CA SER A 183 11.37 -4.24 0.82
C SER A 183 11.07 -3.71 2.22
N TYR A 184 10.75 -2.42 2.30
CA TYR A 184 10.47 -1.71 3.53
C TYR A 184 9.20 -0.90 3.35
N TYR A 185 8.22 -1.11 4.21
CA TYR A 185 7.09 -0.22 4.38
C TYR A 185 7.57 1.00 5.16
N ILE A 186 7.28 2.20 4.65
CA ILE A 186 7.60 3.46 5.29
C ILE A 186 6.31 4.25 5.45
N SER A 187 5.97 4.59 6.68
CA SER A 187 4.99 5.64 6.97
C SER A 187 5.73 6.93 7.32
N GLY A 188 5.32 8.04 6.72
CA GLY A 188 5.89 9.35 6.94
C GLY A 188 4.95 10.43 6.43
N TYR A 189 5.52 11.43 5.77
CA TYR A 189 4.83 12.57 5.20
C TYR A 189 5.14 12.67 3.73
N PHE A 190 4.13 13.04 2.97
CA PHE A 190 4.21 13.39 1.57
C PHE A 190 3.85 14.85 1.43
N SER A 191 4.73 15.61 0.79
CA SER A 191 4.46 17.01 0.47
C SER A 191 4.60 17.28 -1.02
N THR A 192 3.66 18.07 -1.52
CA THR A 192 3.71 18.74 -2.82
C THR A 192 3.95 20.23 -2.58
N LYS A 193 3.97 21.04 -3.64
CA LYS A 193 4.04 22.50 -3.50
C LYS A 193 2.90 23.09 -2.63
N ASN A 194 1.74 22.43 -2.58
CA ASN A 194 0.52 22.99 -2.02
C ASN A 194 -0.01 22.27 -0.79
N THR A 195 0.46 21.05 -0.51
CA THR A 195 -0.08 20.18 0.54
C THR A 195 1.01 19.41 1.23
N GLU A 196 0.82 19.15 2.52
CA GLU A 196 1.58 18.15 3.28
C GLU A 196 0.57 17.26 4.00
N GLU A 197 0.73 15.94 3.85
CA GLU A 197 -0.16 14.96 4.45
C GLU A 197 0.63 13.73 4.92
N ALA A 198 0.05 12.98 5.87
CA ALA A 198 0.59 11.69 6.24
C ALA A 198 0.47 10.72 5.05
N HIS A 199 1.52 9.93 4.81
CA HIS A 199 1.58 9.05 3.65
C HIS A 199 2.34 7.77 3.95
N ALA A 200 2.02 6.72 3.22
CA ALA A 200 2.71 5.44 3.28
C ALA A 200 3.13 4.98 1.89
N PHE A 201 4.35 4.46 1.79
CA PHE A 201 4.97 4.01 0.56
C PHE A 201 5.98 2.89 0.86
N ASN A 202 6.62 2.34 -0.17
CA ASN A 202 7.59 1.26 -0.02
C ASN A 202 8.96 1.67 -0.57
N LEU A 203 10.02 1.15 0.06
CA LEU A 203 11.37 1.16 -0.50
C LEU A 203 11.79 -0.26 -0.85
N VAL A 204 12.52 -0.41 -1.95
CA VAL A 204 13.00 -1.71 -2.42
C VAL A 204 14.49 -1.63 -2.68
N GLN A 205 15.22 -2.64 -2.20
CA GLN A 205 16.58 -2.93 -2.61
C GLN A 205 16.58 -4.16 -3.53
N THR A 206 16.88 -3.98 -4.82
CA THR A 206 16.85 -5.09 -5.79
C THR A 206 18.17 -5.86 -5.86
N THR A 207 19.28 -5.13 -5.82
CA THR A 207 20.68 -5.64 -5.75
C THR A 207 21.45 -4.74 -4.78
N LYS A 208 22.69 -5.10 -4.40
CA LYS A 208 23.47 -4.34 -3.40
C LYS A 208 23.56 -2.83 -3.65
N GLU A 209 23.33 -2.34 -4.86
CA GLU A 209 23.54 -0.93 -5.25
C GLU A 209 22.33 -0.26 -5.92
N LYS A 210 21.15 -0.91 -5.95
CA LYS A 210 19.97 -0.36 -6.60
C LYS A 210 18.80 -0.26 -5.63
N TYR A 211 18.36 0.97 -5.42
CA TYR A 211 17.33 1.34 -4.47
C TYR A 211 16.22 2.07 -5.19
N PHE A 212 14.98 1.70 -4.87
CA PHE A 212 13.80 2.28 -5.47
C PHE A 212 12.82 2.71 -4.39
N LEU A 213 12.20 3.87 -4.58
CA LEU A 213 10.93 4.18 -3.93
C LEU A 213 9.81 3.71 -4.85
N ILE A 214 8.83 3.03 -4.25
CA ILE A 214 7.65 2.46 -4.89
C ILE A 214 6.42 3.04 -4.18
N ASP A 215 5.58 3.74 -4.93
CA ASP A 215 4.33 4.32 -4.43
C ASP A 215 3.16 3.79 -5.27
N SER A 216 2.33 2.97 -4.64
CA SER A 216 1.18 2.36 -5.29
C SER A 216 -0.13 3.10 -5.05
N ALA A 217 -0.15 4.01 -4.09
CA ALA A 217 -1.27 4.89 -3.82
C ALA A 217 -1.32 6.05 -4.81
N ASN A 218 -0.14 6.50 -5.28
CA ASN A 218 0.01 7.58 -6.26
C ASN A 218 0.61 7.08 -7.59
N PRO A 219 -0.13 6.32 -8.42
CA PRO A 219 0.41 5.75 -9.65
C PRO A 219 0.72 6.81 -10.72
N THR A 220 1.75 6.56 -11.52
CA THR A 220 1.99 7.31 -12.76
C THR A 220 0.87 7.02 -13.77
N THR A 221 0.25 8.08 -14.30
CA THR A 221 -0.83 7.95 -15.29
C THR A 221 -0.36 8.33 -16.68
N ILE A 222 -0.86 7.60 -17.69
CA ILE A 222 -0.66 7.87 -19.11
C ILE A 222 -2.01 8.20 -19.74
N PHE A 223 -2.10 9.37 -20.35
CA PHE A 223 -3.28 9.91 -21.01
C PHE A 223 -3.21 9.77 -22.53
N ASP A 224 -4.35 9.71 -23.21
CA ASP A 224 -4.43 9.96 -24.66
C ASP A 224 -4.47 11.48 -24.97
N GLU A 225 -4.48 11.82 -26.26
CA GLU A 225 -4.58 13.21 -26.73
C GLU A 225 -5.87 13.92 -26.29
N LYS A 226 -6.90 13.16 -25.91
CA LYS A 226 -8.20 13.68 -25.44
C LYS A 226 -8.26 13.82 -23.91
N GLY A 227 -7.19 13.46 -23.20
CA GLY A 227 -7.12 13.51 -21.74
C GLY A 227 -7.74 12.29 -21.04
N ASN A 228 -8.09 11.22 -21.77
CA ASN A 228 -8.56 9.98 -21.14
C ASN A 228 -7.37 9.16 -20.64
N ILE A 229 -7.52 8.53 -19.47
CA ILE A 229 -6.53 7.59 -18.95
C ILE A 229 -6.52 6.34 -19.83
N ILE A 230 -5.36 6.04 -20.42
CA ILE A 230 -5.15 4.83 -21.24
C ILE A 230 -4.27 3.79 -20.55
N ALA A 231 -3.46 4.22 -19.58
CA ALA A 231 -2.71 3.32 -18.72
C ALA A 231 -2.38 3.98 -17.38
N ALA A 232 -2.16 3.15 -16.36
CA ALA A 232 -1.58 3.55 -15.10
C ALA A 232 -0.56 2.49 -14.68
N ARG A 233 0.53 2.91 -14.06
CA ARG A 233 1.57 2.03 -13.53
C ARG A 233 1.99 2.49 -12.15
N THR A 234 2.49 1.55 -11.35
CA THR A 234 3.10 1.88 -10.06
C THR A 234 4.17 2.95 -10.22
N GLN A 235 4.10 4.00 -9.40
CA GLN A 235 5.12 5.03 -9.37
C GLN A 235 6.38 4.41 -8.79
N SER A 236 7.47 4.54 -9.52
CA SER A 236 8.77 4.00 -9.13
C SER A 236 9.86 4.97 -9.53
N CYS A 237 10.80 5.24 -8.63
CA CYS A 237 11.96 6.06 -8.93
C CYS A 237 13.21 5.46 -8.28
N ILE A 238 14.36 5.71 -8.90
CA ILE A 238 15.65 5.36 -8.32
C ILE A 238 15.99 6.40 -7.25
N ILE A 239 16.46 5.93 -6.10
CA ILE A 239 17.00 6.77 -5.02
C ILE A 239 18.44 6.39 -4.73
N SER A 240 19.21 7.29 -4.08
CA SER A 240 20.58 6.99 -3.66
C SER A 240 20.61 6.01 -2.49
N GLU A 241 21.77 5.36 -2.27
CA GLU A 241 22.00 4.54 -1.08
C GLU A 241 21.86 5.35 0.21
N GLU A 242 22.32 6.60 0.22
CA GLU A 242 22.20 7.52 1.35
C GLU A 242 20.74 7.81 1.66
N GLN A 243 19.94 8.19 0.65
CA GLN A 243 18.50 8.40 0.79
C GLN A 243 17.77 7.16 1.34
N PHE A 244 18.15 5.99 0.86
CA PHE A 244 17.59 4.72 1.33
C PHE A 244 17.95 4.45 2.80
N LYS A 245 19.24 4.62 3.18
CA LYS A 245 19.71 4.41 4.56
C LYS A 245 19.07 5.39 5.54
N ASP A 246 18.98 6.66 5.17
CA ASP A 246 18.33 7.69 5.97
C ASP A 246 16.85 7.38 6.17
N ALA A 247 16.19 6.82 5.16
CA ALA A 247 14.79 6.47 5.25
C ALA A 247 14.52 5.29 6.19
N ILE A 248 15.32 4.23 6.11
CA ILE A 248 15.11 3.05 6.94
C ILE A 248 15.61 3.22 8.38
N SER A 249 16.52 4.15 8.65
CA SER A 249 17.06 4.41 10.00
C SER A 249 16.05 5.14 10.90
N GLY A 250 15.04 5.80 10.32
CA GLY A 250 14.08 6.63 11.06
C GLY A 250 14.69 7.91 11.64
N GLU A 251 15.93 8.27 11.27
CA GLU A 251 16.61 9.47 11.78
C GLU A 251 16.13 10.79 11.16
N GLY A 252 15.24 10.67 10.16
CA GLY A 252 14.71 11.77 9.37
C GLY A 252 15.32 11.74 7.98
N PHE A 253 14.47 11.59 6.96
CA PHE A 253 14.89 11.62 5.57
C PHE A 253 14.09 12.67 4.81
N GLU A 254 14.62 13.07 3.66
CA GLU A 254 13.87 13.78 2.62
C GLU A 254 14.28 13.20 1.27
N ILE A 255 13.30 12.72 0.52
CA ILE A 255 13.47 12.25 -0.84
C ILE A 255 12.65 13.17 -1.72
N GLU A 256 13.32 14.01 -2.49
CA GLU A 256 12.69 14.87 -3.50
C GLU A 256 12.69 14.17 -4.85
N LEU A 257 11.52 14.08 -5.48
CA LEU A 257 11.32 13.39 -6.75
C LEU A 257 10.68 14.32 -7.77
N ASN A 258 11.25 14.33 -8.96
CA ASN A 258 10.59 14.88 -10.13
C ASN A 258 9.63 13.84 -10.68
N VAL A 259 8.34 14.08 -10.49
CA VAL A 259 7.29 13.13 -10.84
C VAL A 259 6.56 13.65 -12.06
N CYS A 260 6.18 12.74 -12.95
CA CYS A 260 5.56 13.16 -14.18
C CYS A 260 4.49 12.19 -14.67
N ASN A 261 3.31 12.74 -14.96
CA ASN A 261 2.34 12.06 -15.80
C ASN A 261 2.72 12.20 -17.27
N TYR A 262 2.22 11.29 -18.10
CA TYR A 262 2.56 11.26 -19.51
C TYR A 262 1.32 11.36 -20.39
N GLN A 263 1.48 11.87 -21.60
CA GLN A 263 0.48 11.85 -22.66
C GLN A 263 1.03 11.16 -23.90
N LYS A 264 0.20 10.35 -24.54
CA LYS A 264 0.50 9.76 -25.85
C LYS A 264 0.05 10.73 -26.93
N ILE A 265 1.02 11.37 -27.60
CA ILE A 265 0.82 12.32 -28.70
C ILE A 265 1.46 11.74 -29.96
N ASN A 266 0.68 11.57 -31.03
CA ASN A 266 1.11 10.99 -32.30
C ASN A 266 1.89 9.67 -32.14
N GLY A 267 1.43 8.80 -31.23
CA GLY A 267 2.08 7.52 -30.94
C GLY A 267 3.26 7.58 -29.98
N THR A 268 3.75 8.78 -29.62
CA THR A 268 4.89 8.99 -28.72
C THR A 268 4.42 9.36 -27.31
N ILE A 269 5.03 8.79 -26.28
CA ILE A 269 4.74 9.12 -24.89
C ILE A 269 5.60 10.32 -24.47
N GLN A 270 4.97 11.41 -24.02
CA GLN A 270 5.62 12.65 -23.63
C GLN A 270 5.22 13.05 -22.19
N PRO A 271 6.13 13.63 -21.38
CA PRO A 271 5.80 14.16 -20.06
C PRO A 271 4.89 15.40 -20.17
N ILE A 272 3.85 15.51 -19.35
CA ILE A 272 2.90 16.65 -19.39
C ILE A 272 2.83 17.47 -18.11
N ASP A 273 2.94 16.84 -16.95
CA ASP A 273 2.83 17.52 -15.65
C ASP A 273 4.05 17.18 -14.82
N LYS A 274 5.04 18.09 -14.77
CA LYS A 274 6.18 17.93 -13.88
C LYS A 274 5.83 18.51 -12.53
N ASP A 275 5.83 17.67 -11.51
CA ASP A 275 5.66 18.08 -10.13
C ASP A 275 6.87 17.63 -9.29
N ILE A 276 7.06 18.31 -8.17
CA ILE A 276 8.09 17.96 -7.19
C ILE A 276 7.37 17.37 -5.99
N TRP A 277 7.61 16.08 -5.76
CA TRP A 277 7.10 15.38 -4.60
C TRP A 277 8.22 15.18 -3.59
N LYS A 278 7.91 15.44 -2.32
CA LYS A 278 8.83 15.27 -1.20
C LYS A 278 8.29 14.23 -0.25
N TYR A 279 9.12 13.23 0.06
CA TYR A 279 8.81 12.20 1.04
C TYR A 279 9.72 12.40 2.24
N GLN A 280 9.16 12.53 3.45
CA GLN A 280 9.92 12.88 4.64
C GLN A 280 9.34 12.31 5.94
N THR A 281 10.05 12.40 7.06
CA THR A 281 9.47 12.11 8.39
C THR A 281 9.33 13.36 9.25
N LYS A 282 8.41 13.30 10.22
CA LYS A 282 8.17 14.37 11.21
C LYS A 282 9.43 14.82 11.96
N LYS A 283 10.37 13.91 12.22
CA LYS A 283 11.60 14.19 12.98
C LYS A 283 12.49 15.21 12.26
N LYS A 284 12.44 15.29 10.92
CA LYS A 284 13.16 16.30 10.14
C LYS A 284 12.45 17.66 10.20
N ILE A 285 11.12 17.68 10.03
CA ILE A 285 10.28 18.88 10.10
C ILE A 285 10.55 19.65 11.42
N TYR A 286 10.49 18.96 12.56
CA TYR A 286 10.71 19.61 13.87
C TYR A 286 12.14 20.12 14.08
N LYS A 287 13.16 19.53 13.42
CA LYS A 287 14.55 20.04 13.50
C LYS A 287 14.67 21.35 12.74
N GLU A 288 14.03 21.46 11.58
CA GLU A 288 14.05 22.68 10.76
C GLU A 288 13.27 23.82 11.42
N GLU A 289 12.08 23.55 11.96
CA GLU A 289 11.29 24.55 12.70
C GLU A 289 12.01 25.08 13.95
N LYS A 290 12.73 24.21 14.68
CA LYS A 290 13.54 24.64 15.84
C LYS A 290 14.77 25.46 15.44
N ASN A 291 15.36 25.19 14.27
CA ASN A 291 16.49 25.99 13.78
C ASN A 291 16.05 27.38 13.31
N ILE A 292 14.84 27.52 12.76
CA ILE A 292 14.28 28.83 12.37
C ILE A 292 13.95 29.69 13.61
N ASN A 293 13.46 29.06 14.69
CA ASN A 293 13.12 29.76 15.93
C ASN A 293 14.31 30.12 16.83
N ASN A 294 15.54 29.71 16.48
CA ASN A 294 16.77 30.04 17.21
C ASN A 294 17.60 31.14 16.50
N ILE A 295 17.01 31.86 15.53
CA ILE A 295 17.66 32.98 14.81
C ILE A 295 17.17 34.36 15.31
N TYR A 296 16.45 34.42 16.44
CA TYR A 296 16.04 35.68 17.08
C TYR A 296 16.50 35.77 18.53
#